data_AF-A0A6G1DSN5-F1
#
_entry.id   AF-A0A6G1DSN5-F1
#
_cell.length_a   1.000
_cell.length_b   1.000
_cell.length_c   1.000
_cell.angle_alpha   90.00
_cell.angle_beta   90.00
_cell.angle_gamma   90.00
#
_symmetry.space_group_name_H-M   'P 1'
#
loop_
_entity.id
_entity.type
_entity.pdbx_description
1 polymer ?
#
loop_
_entity_poly.entity_id
_entity_poly.type
_entity_poly.pdbx_seq_one_letter_code
_entity_poly.pdbx_strand_id
1 'polypeptide(L)'
;MRPSFRLVGLLLFVYLLVGVLAFYAVMDEISGKRTNRVLDALYFCIVTMTTVGYGDLVPNNDTTKLLACAFVFMGMAIVALFVSKVADYLVEKQEVLFFKALHMNMKGGEAKMLRAIETNRAKYKFYTNALLLVLSIVSGTVFLWKVEKLSLIDSFYCVCATITTLGYGDKSFSSKLGRVFAVFWIITSTIIMAQFFMYLAEIYTERRQKMLANWVLTRKMTKMDLEAADLDDDRQVGAAEFVVYKLKELGKISQEEISSFLEEFDKLDVDHSGTLSPYDLTLAQSIQ
;
A
#
# COMPACT_ATOMS: atom_id res chain seq x y z
N MET A 1 5.22 12.53 -10.58
CA MET A 1 6.03 12.85 -9.38
C MET A 1 5.41 12.19 -8.16
N ARG A 2 6.16 11.39 -7.39
CA ARG A 2 5.66 10.80 -6.14
C ARG A 2 5.69 11.89 -5.03
N PRO A 3 4.57 12.22 -4.37
CA PRO A 3 4.56 13.24 -3.33
C PRO A 3 5.49 12.83 -2.18
N SER A 4 6.20 13.81 -1.60
CA SER A 4 7.11 13.56 -0.47
C SER A 4 6.31 13.22 0.79
N PHE A 5 6.90 12.42 1.69
CA PHE A 5 6.27 12.09 2.98
C PHE A 5 5.83 13.34 3.76
N ARG A 6 6.67 14.38 3.75
CA ARG A 6 6.38 15.68 4.39
C ARG A 6 5.15 16.36 3.80
N LEU A 7 5.02 16.34 2.48
CA LEU A 7 3.87 16.94 1.79
C LEU A 7 2.57 16.21 2.14
N VAL A 8 2.57 14.87 2.10
CA VAL A 8 1.37 14.08 2.43
C VAL A 8 1.00 14.26 3.90
N GLY A 9 1.98 14.32 4.80
CA GLY A 9 1.74 14.65 6.22
C GLY A 9 1.15 16.05 6.41
N LEU A 10 1.62 17.05 5.67
CA LEU A 10 1.06 18.41 5.69
C LEU A 10 -0.38 18.43 5.18
N LEU A 11 -0.67 17.73 4.07
CA LEU A 11 -2.02 17.61 3.51
C LEU A 11 -2.98 16.97 4.51
N LEU A 12 -2.57 15.88 5.17
CA LEU A 12 -3.38 15.24 6.21
C LEU A 12 -3.64 16.17 7.40
N PHE A 13 -2.62 16.94 7.82
CA PHE A 13 -2.76 17.91 8.91
C PHE A 13 -3.74 19.02 8.56
N VAL A 14 -3.62 19.63 7.38
CA VAL A 14 -4.53 20.68 6.91
C VAL A 14 -5.95 20.14 6.76
N TYR A 15 -6.11 18.95 6.18
CA TYR A 15 -7.40 18.28 6.05
C TYR A 15 -8.08 18.05 7.41
N LEU A 16 -7.33 17.54 8.40
CA LEU A 16 -7.82 17.37 9.77
C LEU A 16 -8.18 18.70 10.43
N LEU A 17 -7.35 19.72 10.28
CA LEU A 17 -7.61 21.04 10.83
C LEU A 17 -8.92 21.62 10.28
N VAL A 18 -9.11 21.57 8.95
CA VAL A 18 -10.33 22.04 8.29
C VAL A 18 -11.54 21.23 8.74
N GLY A 19 -11.42 19.90 8.80
CA GLY A 19 -12.47 19.03 9.30
C GLY A 19 -12.88 19.37 10.73
N VAL A 20 -11.92 19.50 11.64
CA VAL A 20 -12.17 19.84 13.04
C VAL A 20 -12.87 21.18 13.16
N LEU A 21 -12.43 22.21 12.44
CA LEU A 21 -13.07 23.53 12.45
C LEU A 21 -14.51 23.46 11.92
N ALA A 22 -14.74 22.74 10.82
CA ALA A 22 -16.06 22.58 10.22
C ALA A 22 -17.01 21.84 11.18
N PHE A 23 -16.63 20.67 11.69
CA PHE A 23 -17.46 19.89 12.62
C PHE A 23 -17.57 20.50 14.01
N TYR A 24 -16.62 21.33 14.43
CA TYR A 24 -16.75 22.15 15.63
C TYR A 24 -17.86 23.21 15.45
N ALA A 25 -17.93 23.86 14.29
CA ALA A 25 -18.94 24.87 14.00
C ALA A 25 -20.34 24.25 13.99
N VAL A 26 -20.50 23.08 13.37
CA VAL A 26 -21.79 22.39 13.26
C VAL A 26 -22.06 21.37 14.38
N MET A 27 -21.26 21.35 15.45
CA MET A 27 -21.37 20.33 16.51
C MET A 27 -22.76 20.31 17.16
N ASP A 28 -23.50 21.42 17.17
CA ASP A 28 -24.86 21.46 17.72
C ASP A 28 -25.86 20.62 16.91
N GLU A 29 -25.56 20.41 15.62
CA GLU A 29 -26.29 19.54 14.69
C GLU A 29 -25.75 18.09 14.68
N ILE A 30 -24.93 17.71 15.65
CA ILE A 30 -24.43 16.33 15.81
C ILE A 30 -25.08 15.71 17.05
N SER A 31 -25.88 14.67 16.86
CA SER A 31 -26.48 13.89 17.96
C SER A 31 -25.47 12.93 18.57
N GLY A 32 -25.70 12.52 19.82
CA GLY A 32 -24.85 11.56 20.53
C GLY A 32 -24.32 12.06 21.87
N LYS A 33 -23.61 11.19 22.59
CA LYS A 33 -23.04 11.53 23.89
C LYS A 33 -21.82 12.44 23.70
N ARG A 34 -21.88 13.67 24.20
CA ARG A 34 -20.80 14.66 24.07
C ARG A 34 -19.90 14.66 25.30
N THR A 35 -18.64 15.03 25.13
CA THR A 35 -17.65 15.20 26.22
C THR A 35 -17.05 16.60 26.19
N ASN A 36 -16.43 17.00 25.09
CA ASN A 36 -15.83 18.30 24.90
C ASN A 36 -15.90 18.64 23.41
N ARG A 37 -16.40 19.84 23.08
CA ARG A 37 -16.70 20.22 21.70
C ARG A 37 -15.54 20.04 20.72
N VAL A 38 -14.32 20.42 21.10
CA VAL A 38 -13.13 20.30 20.24
C VAL A 38 -12.70 18.84 20.11
N LEU A 39 -12.63 18.13 21.24
CA LEU A 39 -12.26 16.73 21.27
C LEU A 39 -13.23 15.85 20.49
N ASP A 40 -14.53 16.12 20.61
CA ASP A 40 -15.60 15.40 19.93
C ASP A 40 -15.56 15.64 18.42
N ALA A 41 -15.25 16.87 17.98
CA ALA A 41 -15.07 17.19 16.56
C ALA A 41 -13.85 16.46 15.98
N LEU A 42 -12.73 16.44 16.71
CA LEU A 42 -11.54 15.69 16.31
C LEU A 42 -11.80 14.18 16.30
N TYR A 43 -12.43 13.65 17.34
CA TYR A 43 -12.82 12.24 17.42
C TYR A 43 -13.73 11.84 16.25
N PHE A 44 -14.75 12.65 15.95
CA PHE A 44 -15.62 12.46 14.78
C PHE A 44 -14.80 12.44 13.48
N CYS A 45 -13.93 13.43 13.25
CA CYS A 45 -13.05 13.46 12.08
C CYS A 45 -12.22 12.18 11.93
N ILE A 46 -11.61 11.70 13.04
CA ILE A 46 -10.81 10.48 13.03
C ILE A 46 -11.66 9.27 12.68
N VAL A 47 -12.74 9.03 13.44
CA VAL A 47 -13.64 7.88 13.26
C VAL A 47 -14.21 7.82 11.84
N THR A 48 -14.56 8.99 11.29
CA THR A 48 -15.10 9.12 9.94
C THR A 48 -14.03 8.92 8.86
N MET A 49 -12.86 9.56 8.96
CA MET A 49 -11.82 9.45 7.92
C MET A 49 -11.13 8.07 7.90
N THR A 50 -11.06 7.38 9.05
CA THR A 50 -10.53 6.00 9.13
C THR A 50 -11.61 4.96 8.84
N THR A 51 -12.77 5.39 8.34
CA THR A 51 -13.91 4.54 7.98
C THR A 51 -14.40 3.61 9.09
N VAL A 52 -14.13 3.95 10.36
CA VAL A 52 -14.60 3.15 11.50
C VAL A 52 -16.09 3.38 11.68
N GLY A 53 -16.52 4.64 11.75
CA GLY A 53 -17.95 4.98 11.68
C GLY A 53 -18.84 4.37 12.77
N TYR A 54 -18.46 4.46 14.07
CA TYR A 54 -19.27 3.91 15.17
C TYR A 54 -20.73 4.40 15.20
N GLY A 55 -21.03 5.57 14.66
CA GLY A 55 -22.38 6.14 14.75
C GLY A 55 -22.78 6.56 16.17
N ASP A 56 -21.82 6.73 17.08
CA ASP A 56 -22.04 7.27 18.42
C ASP A 56 -22.11 8.81 18.43
N LEU A 57 -21.59 9.44 17.38
CA LEU A 57 -21.81 10.83 17.00
C LEU A 57 -22.32 10.87 15.54
N VAL A 58 -23.49 11.47 15.30
CA VAL A 58 -24.15 11.40 13.99
C VAL A 58 -24.71 12.77 13.57
N PRO A 59 -24.46 13.24 12.33
CA PRO A 59 -25.10 14.43 11.79
C PRO A 59 -26.63 14.28 11.74
N ASN A 60 -27.36 15.24 12.30
CA ASN A 60 -28.82 15.20 12.41
C ASN A 60 -29.55 16.01 11.33
N ASN A 61 -28.84 16.83 10.55
CA ASN A 61 -29.39 17.73 9.54
C ASN A 61 -28.83 17.40 8.13
N ASP A 62 -29.56 17.75 7.08
CA ASP A 62 -29.20 17.44 5.70
C ASP A 62 -27.90 18.13 5.28
N THR A 63 -27.69 19.38 5.72
CA THR A 63 -26.46 20.14 5.43
C THR A 63 -25.23 19.47 6.07
N THR A 64 -25.34 18.99 7.30
CA THR A 64 -24.22 18.36 8.01
C THR A 64 -23.96 16.94 7.53
N LYS A 65 -24.98 16.22 7.07
CA LYS A 65 -24.82 14.96 6.33
C LYS A 65 -24.06 15.18 5.03
N LEU A 66 -24.42 16.19 4.22
CA LEU A 66 -23.69 16.50 2.97
C LEU A 66 -22.23 16.87 3.24
N LEU A 67 -21.97 17.67 4.28
CA LEU A 67 -20.60 17.98 4.72
C LEU A 67 -19.83 16.70 5.10
N ALA A 68 -20.45 15.80 5.87
CA ALA A 68 -19.85 14.52 6.23
C ALA A 68 -19.56 13.64 5.01
N CYS A 69 -20.46 13.58 4.02
CA CYS A 69 -20.23 12.86 2.76
C CYS A 69 -19.01 13.41 2.02
N ALA A 70 -18.93 14.73 1.83
CA ALA A 70 -17.80 15.38 1.16
C ALA A 70 -16.47 15.13 1.90
N PHE A 71 -16.52 15.19 3.24
CA PHE A 71 -15.37 14.90 4.10
C PHE A 71 -14.88 13.46 3.91
N VAL A 72 -15.76 12.45 4.03
CA VAL A 72 -15.38 11.03 3.90
C VAL A 72 -14.64 10.73 2.60
N PHE A 73 -15.16 11.16 1.44
CA PHE A 73 -14.54 10.86 0.15
C PHE A 73 -13.12 11.44 0.03
N MET A 74 -12.94 12.70 0.47
CA MET A 74 -11.62 13.35 0.47
C MET A 74 -10.67 12.67 1.47
N GLY A 75 -11.18 12.35 2.66
CA GLY A 75 -10.41 11.68 3.71
C GLY A 75 -9.87 10.32 3.29
N MET A 76 -10.70 9.50 2.65
CA MET A 76 -10.28 8.18 2.17
C MET A 76 -9.11 8.28 1.19
N ALA A 77 -9.14 9.24 0.26
CA ALA A 77 -8.04 9.44 -0.70
C ALA A 77 -6.74 9.86 0.00
N ILE A 78 -6.82 10.81 0.94
CA ILE A 78 -5.65 11.32 1.68
C ILE A 78 -5.07 10.22 2.59
N VAL A 79 -5.92 9.48 3.30
CA VAL A 79 -5.51 8.37 4.18
C VAL A 79 -4.84 7.27 3.36
N ALA A 80 -5.37 6.91 2.19
CA ALA A 80 -4.73 5.92 1.30
C ALA A 80 -3.31 6.36 0.89
N LEU A 81 -3.13 7.62 0.48
CA LEU A 81 -1.81 8.17 0.16
C LEU A 81 -0.87 8.17 1.38
N PHE A 82 -1.39 8.49 2.55
CA PHE A 82 -0.61 8.50 3.79
C PHE A 82 -0.16 7.09 4.18
N VAL A 83 -1.05 6.10 4.14
CA VAL A 83 -0.74 4.68 4.43
C VAL A 83 0.38 4.18 3.51
N SER A 84 0.31 4.45 2.20
CA SER A 84 1.37 4.07 1.26
C SER A 84 2.72 4.70 1.64
N LYS A 85 2.74 5.97 2.04
CA LYS A 85 3.97 6.67 2.42
C LYS A 85 4.55 6.21 3.76
N VAL A 86 3.69 5.89 4.73
CA VAL A 86 4.12 5.31 6.00
C VAL A 86 4.69 3.92 5.77
N ALA A 87 4.08 3.11 4.89
CA ALA A 87 4.62 1.80 4.53
C ALA A 87 6.03 1.93 3.93
N ASP A 88 6.22 2.81 2.95
CA ASP A 88 7.53 3.09 2.34
C ASP A 88 8.58 3.50 3.40
N TYR A 89 8.21 4.43 4.29
CA TYR A 89 9.11 4.96 5.32
C TYR A 89 9.48 3.92 6.40
N LEU A 90 8.50 3.13 6.86
CA LEU A 90 8.75 2.08 7.85
C LEU A 90 9.67 1.01 7.28
N VAL A 91 9.51 0.65 6.01
CA VAL A 91 10.39 -0.30 5.32
C VAL A 91 11.83 0.21 5.30
N GLU A 92 12.05 1.46 4.88
CA GLU A 92 13.39 2.06 4.82
C GLU A 92 14.06 2.11 6.21
N LYS A 93 13.30 2.42 7.26
CA LYS A 93 13.82 2.46 8.64
C LYS A 93 14.08 1.07 9.23
N GLN A 94 13.22 0.09 8.94
CA GLN A 94 13.41 -1.29 9.37
C GLN A 94 14.68 -1.88 8.74
N GLU A 95 14.95 -1.58 7.47
CA GLU A 95 16.18 -1.99 6.78
C GLU A 95 17.43 -1.38 7.43
N VAL A 96 17.41 -0.08 7.75
CA VAL A 96 18.55 0.61 8.36
C VAL A 96 18.82 0.13 9.80
N LEU A 97 17.78 0.00 10.63
CA LEU A 97 17.91 -0.46 12.02
C LEU A 97 18.40 -1.90 12.08
N PHE A 98 17.88 -2.75 11.20
CA PHE A 98 18.29 -4.15 11.12
C PHE A 98 19.72 -4.29 10.58
N PHE A 99 20.09 -3.53 9.54
CA PHE A 99 21.46 -3.47 9.03
C PHE A 99 22.44 -3.02 10.12
N LYS A 100 22.06 -2.03 10.94
CA LYS A 100 22.86 -1.55 12.07
C LYS A 100 22.96 -2.58 13.21
N ALA A 101 21.89 -3.30 13.51
CA ALA A 101 21.90 -4.38 14.51
C ALA A 101 22.76 -5.58 14.07
N LEU A 102 22.77 -5.89 12.78
CA LEU A 102 23.60 -6.96 12.19
C LEU A 102 25.09 -6.61 12.18
N HIS A 103 25.44 -5.36 11.82
CA HIS A 103 26.84 -4.90 11.82
C HIS A 103 27.48 -4.89 13.21
N MET A 104 26.69 -4.80 14.29
CA MET A 104 27.21 -4.84 15.65
C MET A 104 27.68 -6.23 16.07
N ASN A 105 27.36 -7.32 15.35
CA ASN A 105 27.58 -8.66 15.89
C ASN A 105 28.31 -9.69 15.01
N MET A 106 28.60 -9.47 13.71
CA MET A 106 29.32 -10.50 12.93
C MET A 106 30.20 -9.97 11.79
N LYS A 107 31.53 -10.03 11.98
CA LYS A 107 32.51 -10.02 10.90
C LYS A 107 32.46 -11.38 10.16
N GLY A 108 31.96 -11.40 8.92
CA GLY A 108 32.27 -12.49 7.95
C GLY A 108 31.11 -13.15 7.22
N GLY A 109 29.85 -12.83 7.52
CA GLY A 109 28.67 -13.45 6.91
C GLY A 109 27.74 -12.52 6.09
N GLU A 110 28.12 -11.25 5.94
CA GLU A 110 27.23 -10.17 5.46
C GLU A 110 26.57 -10.48 4.12
N ALA A 111 27.32 -10.92 3.10
CA ALA A 111 26.78 -11.11 1.75
C ALA A 111 25.75 -12.26 1.65
N LYS A 112 25.98 -13.39 2.36
CA LYS A 112 25.02 -14.51 2.37
C LYS A 112 23.75 -14.15 3.14
N MET A 113 23.88 -13.40 4.22
CA MET A 113 22.73 -12.98 5.02
C MET A 113 21.93 -11.87 4.35
N LEU A 114 22.58 -10.87 3.74
CA LEU A 114 21.93 -9.85 2.91
C LEU A 114 21.07 -10.47 1.81
N ARG A 115 21.60 -11.47 1.10
CA ARG A 115 20.82 -12.23 0.09
C ARG A 115 19.64 -12.98 0.71
N ALA A 116 19.81 -13.60 1.89
CA ALA A 116 18.72 -14.31 2.58
C ALA A 116 17.60 -13.36 3.06
N ILE A 117 17.97 -12.13 3.45
CA ILE A 117 17.05 -11.08 3.87
C ILE A 117 16.30 -10.54 2.64
N GLU A 118 17.01 -10.21 1.57
CA GLU A 118 16.43 -9.75 0.31
C GLU A 118 15.45 -10.78 -0.25
N THR A 119 15.76 -12.07 -0.12
CA THR A 119 14.89 -13.17 -0.55
C THR A 119 13.60 -13.28 0.30
N ASN A 120 13.66 -12.90 1.58
CA ASN A 120 12.56 -13.02 2.55
C ASN A 120 12.02 -11.67 3.03
N ARG A 121 12.29 -10.58 2.31
CA ARG A 121 11.98 -9.20 2.70
C ARG A 121 10.49 -9.03 3.05
N ALA A 122 9.59 -9.48 2.16
CA ALA A 122 8.15 -9.40 2.41
C ALA A 122 7.70 -10.18 3.66
N LYS A 123 8.35 -11.31 3.98
CA LYS A 123 8.04 -12.08 5.20
C LYS A 123 8.40 -11.29 6.46
N TYR A 124 9.57 -10.65 6.49
CA TYR A 124 9.96 -9.83 7.64
C TYR A 124 9.05 -8.62 7.86
N LYS A 125 8.68 -7.92 6.77
CA LYS A 125 7.67 -6.85 6.84
C LYS A 125 6.35 -7.35 7.43
N PHE A 126 5.87 -8.50 6.96
CA PHE A 126 4.65 -9.11 7.46
C PHE A 126 4.74 -9.49 8.95
N TYR A 127 5.80 -10.17 9.38
CA TYR A 127 5.93 -10.58 10.79
C TYR A 127 6.08 -9.41 11.74
N THR A 128 6.86 -8.39 11.38
CA THR A 128 6.99 -7.18 12.20
C THR A 128 5.66 -6.44 12.32
N ASN A 129 4.91 -6.30 11.22
CA ASN A 129 3.60 -5.67 11.24
C ASN A 129 2.54 -6.49 11.99
N ALA A 130 2.56 -7.82 11.85
CA ALA A 130 1.67 -8.72 12.59
C ALA A 130 1.91 -8.60 14.12
N LEU A 131 3.17 -8.48 14.55
CA LEU A 131 3.49 -8.20 15.95
C LEU A 131 2.92 -6.86 16.42
N LEU A 132 3.11 -5.79 15.64
CA LEU A 132 2.55 -4.46 15.96
C LEU A 132 1.01 -4.48 16.03
N LEU A 133 0.36 -5.27 15.18
CA LEU A 133 -1.09 -5.45 15.19
C LEU A 133 -1.56 -6.12 16.48
N VAL A 134 -0.88 -7.20 16.92
CA VAL A 134 -1.18 -7.87 18.19
C VAL A 134 -1.00 -6.91 19.37
N LEU A 135 0.10 -6.15 19.40
CA LEU A 135 0.34 -5.15 20.45
C LEU A 135 -0.75 -4.07 20.47
N SER A 136 -1.22 -3.63 19.30
CA SER A 136 -2.30 -2.65 19.17
C SER A 136 -3.63 -3.19 19.70
N ILE A 137 -3.95 -4.47 19.41
CA ILE A 137 -5.13 -5.15 19.92
C ILE A 137 -5.10 -5.25 21.44
N VAL A 138 -3.96 -5.69 22.00
CA VAL A 138 -3.78 -5.81 23.45
C VAL A 138 -3.92 -4.44 24.12
N SER A 139 -3.24 -3.41 23.59
CA SER A 139 -3.31 -2.04 24.09
C SER A 139 -4.75 -1.51 24.11
N GLY A 140 -5.51 -1.65 23.02
CA GLY A 140 -6.89 -1.20 22.96
C GLY A 140 -7.79 -1.95 23.94
N THR A 141 -7.59 -3.27 24.05
CA THR A 141 -8.42 -4.14 24.91
C THR A 141 -8.22 -3.81 26.38
N VAL A 142 -6.96 -3.68 26.81
CA VAL A 142 -6.64 -3.30 28.19
C VAL A 142 -7.18 -1.90 28.50
N PHE A 143 -7.07 -0.95 27.56
CA PHE A 143 -7.56 0.40 27.75
C PHE A 143 -9.08 0.42 27.96
N LEU A 144 -9.86 -0.20 27.07
CA LEU A 144 -11.32 -0.26 27.20
C LEU A 144 -11.78 -0.98 28.47
N TRP A 145 -11.10 -2.05 28.85
CA TRP A 145 -11.41 -2.78 30.08
C TRP A 145 -11.16 -1.94 31.34
N LYS A 146 -10.03 -1.22 31.40
CA LYS A 146 -9.64 -0.45 32.60
C LYS A 146 -10.29 0.93 32.68
N VAL A 147 -10.41 1.63 31.55
CA VAL A 147 -10.82 3.05 31.50
C VAL A 147 -12.32 3.18 31.22
N GLU A 148 -12.82 2.49 30.20
CA GLU A 148 -14.25 2.51 29.84
C GLU A 148 -15.07 1.51 30.68
N LYS A 149 -14.40 0.67 31.50
CA LYS A 149 -15.01 -0.34 32.38
C LYS A 149 -15.89 -1.35 31.63
N LEU A 150 -15.57 -1.60 30.36
CA LEU A 150 -16.22 -2.63 29.56
C LEU A 150 -15.81 -4.03 30.04
N SER A 151 -16.61 -5.05 29.74
CA SER A 151 -16.17 -6.44 29.94
C SER A 151 -14.94 -6.74 29.08
N LEU A 152 -14.12 -7.73 29.46
CA LEU A 152 -12.94 -8.08 28.67
C LEU A 152 -13.32 -8.50 27.23
N ILE A 153 -14.44 -9.21 27.08
CA ILE A 153 -14.95 -9.68 25.80
C ILE A 153 -15.46 -8.50 24.96
N ASP A 154 -16.27 -7.61 25.55
CA ASP A 154 -16.77 -6.41 24.86
C ASP A 154 -15.63 -5.49 24.44
N SER A 155 -14.58 -5.40 25.26
CA SER A 155 -13.37 -4.62 24.96
C SER A 155 -12.64 -5.19 23.75
N PHE A 156 -12.39 -6.50 23.74
CA PHE A 156 -11.73 -7.17 22.63
C PHE A 156 -12.58 -7.10 21.34
N TYR A 157 -13.89 -7.32 21.47
CA TYR A 157 -14.85 -7.21 20.37
C TYR A 157 -14.86 -5.81 19.75
N CYS A 158 -14.98 -4.75 20.58
CA CYS A 158 -14.95 -3.36 20.13
C CYS A 158 -13.62 -3.05 19.43
N VAL A 159 -12.48 -3.49 19.98
CA VAL A 159 -11.16 -3.31 19.37
C VAL A 159 -11.08 -3.97 18.00
N CYS A 160 -11.49 -5.23 17.88
CA CYS A 160 -11.52 -5.94 16.61
C CYS A 160 -12.41 -5.21 15.59
N ALA A 161 -13.63 -4.81 15.98
CA ALA A 161 -14.53 -4.06 15.11
C ALA A 161 -13.95 -2.69 14.70
N THR A 162 -13.13 -2.08 15.55
CA THR A 162 -12.50 -0.78 15.28
C THR A 162 -11.35 -0.89 14.30
N ILE A 163 -10.36 -1.74 14.58
CA ILE A 163 -9.14 -1.82 13.77
C ILE A 163 -9.42 -2.37 12.37
N THR A 164 -10.46 -3.20 12.24
CA THR A 164 -10.96 -3.74 10.96
C THR A 164 -11.93 -2.80 10.26
N THR A 165 -12.21 -1.63 10.84
CA THR A 165 -13.12 -0.61 10.33
C THR A 165 -14.55 -1.13 10.07
N LEU A 166 -15.01 -2.10 10.87
CA LEU A 166 -16.41 -2.56 10.87
C LEU A 166 -17.31 -1.59 11.63
N GLY A 167 -16.87 -1.19 12.83
CA GLY A 167 -17.50 -0.17 13.67
C GLY A 167 -19.00 -0.32 13.92
N TYR A 168 -19.43 -1.47 14.44
CA TYR A 168 -20.85 -1.74 14.75
C TYR A 168 -21.56 -0.70 15.64
N GLY A 169 -20.82 0.04 16.46
CA GLY A 169 -21.35 1.20 17.18
C GLY A 169 -22.02 0.91 18.52
N ASP A 170 -22.22 -0.36 18.86
CA ASP A 170 -22.81 -0.80 20.14
C ASP A 170 -21.88 -0.57 21.34
N LYS A 171 -20.56 -0.49 21.10
CA LYS A 171 -19.52 -0.12 22.07
C LYS A 171 -18.59 0.93 21.45
N SER A 172 -18.30 2.00 22.17
CA SER A 172 -17.40 3.07 21.70
C SER A 172 -16.67 3.77 22.86
N PHE A 173 -15.72 4.64 22.51
CA PHE A 173 -14.97 5.46 23.44
C PHE A 173 -15.82 6.64 23.93
N SER A 174 -16.55 6.42 25.01
CA SER A 174 -17.55 7.37 25.53
C SER A 174 -16.99 8.35 26.56
N SER A 175 -15.89 8.02 27.24
CA SER A 175 -15.29 8.91 28.23
C SER A 175 -14.37 9.95 27.58
N LYS A 176 -14.13 11.08 28.28
CA LYS A 176 -13.20 12.11 27.82
C LYS A 176 -11.79 11.54 27.60
N LEU A 177 -11.31 10.72 28.54
CA LEU A 177 -10.00 10.07 28.42
C LEU A 177 -9.98 9.06 27.27
N GLY A 178 -11.08 8.32 27.09
CA GLY A 178 -11.23 7.39 25.99
C GLY A 178 -11.20 8.06 24.62
N ARG A 179 -11.85 9.21 24.46
CA ARG A 179 -11.78 9.97 23.21
C ARG A 179 -10.37 10.46 22.90
N VAL A 180 -9.63 10.93 23.90
CA VAL A 180 -8.22 11.31 23.72
C VAL A 180 -7.39 10.10 23.26
N PHE A 181 -7.53 8.95 23.92
CA PHE A 181 -6.83 7.73 23.51
C PHE A 181 -7.23 7.30 22.09
N ALA A 182 -8.53 7.29 21.78
CA ALA A 182 -9.07 6.87 20.51
C ALA A 182 -8.53 7.69 19.33
N VAL A 183 -8.40 9.02 19.48
CA VAL A 183 -7.86 9.90 18.43
C VAL A 183 -6.51 9.42 17.92
N PHE A 184 -5.60 9.03 18.81
CA PHE A 184 -4.27 8.55 18.39
C PHE A 184 -4.26 7.06 18.05
N TRP A 185 -4.96 6.26 18.86
CA TRP A 185 -4.94 4.81 18.74
C TRP A 185 -5.68 4.31 17.50
N ILE A 186 -6.82 4.91 17.12
CA ILE A 186 -7.57 4.52 15.92
C ILE A 186 -6.75 4.78 14.65
N ILE A 187 -6.13 5.96 14.52
CA ILE A 187 -5.28 6.27 13.35
C ILE A 187 -4.14 5.25 13.27
N THR A 188 -3.44 5.01 14.38
CA THR A 188 -2.27 4.13 14.39
C THR A 188 -2.66 2.69 14.07
N SER A 189 -3.70 2.16 14.70
CA SER A 189 -4.11 0.77 14.54
C SER A 189 -4.74 0.49 13.18
N THR A 190 -5.50 1.42 12.61
CA THR A 190 -6.06 1.26 11.25
C THR A 190 -4.98 1.31 10.17
N ILE A 191 -3.93 2.14 10.33
CA ILE A 191 -2.75 2.12 9.45
C ILE A 191 -2.04 0.76 9.53
N ILE A 192 -1.81 0.24 10.74
CA ILE A 192 -1.18 -1.08 10.93
C ILE A 192 -2.03 -2.19 10.29
N MET A 193 -3.35 -2.13 10.43
CA MET A 193 -4.27 -3.08 9.78
C MET A 193 -4.22 -3.00 8.25
N ALA A 194 -4.22 -1.79 7.69
CA ALA A 194 -4.10 -1.60 6.24
C ALA A 194 -2.77 -2.15 5.70
N GLN A 195 -1.67 -1.92 6.42
CA GLN A 195 -0.36 -2.48 6.11
C GLN A 195 -0.34 -4.01 6.21
N PHE A 196 -1.08 -4.60 7.16
CA PHE A 196 -1.17 -6.05 7.29
C PHE A 196 -1.72 -6.69 6.02
N PHE A 197 -2.82 -6.17 5.48
CA PHE A 197 -3.38 -6.65 4.21
C PHE A 197 -2.45 -6.38 3.02
N MET A 198 -1.79 -5.22 2.99
CA MET A 198 -0.83 -4.88 1.94
C MET A 198 0.35 -5.88 1.91
N TYR A 199 0.95 -6.20 3.05
CA TYR A 199 2.05 -7.15 3.12
C TYR A 199 1.61 -8.60 2.91
N LEU A 200 0.38 -8.95 3.32
CA LEU A 200 -0.20 -10.25 2.99
C LEU A 200 -0.34 -10.41 1.46
N ALA A 201 -0.83 -9.37 0.78
CA ALA A 201 -0.93 -9.33 -0.68
C ALA A 201 0.45 -9.34 -1.37
N GLU A 202 1.44 -8.63 -0.81
CA GLU A 202 2.84 -8.64 -1.29
C GLU A 202 3.40 -10.07 -1.25
N ILE A 203 3.26 -10.78 -0.13
CA ILE A 203 3.71 -12.19 0.00
C ILE A 203 3.03 -13.09 -1.03
N TYR A 204 1.72 -12.96 -1.21
CA TYR A 204 0.99 -13.77 -2.19
C TYR A 204 1.47 -13.48 -3.62
N THR A 205 1.64 -12.19 -3.94
CA THR A 205 2.11 -11.73 -5.25
C THR A 205 3.53 -12.21 -5.54
N GLU A 206 4.46 -12.07 -4.58
CA GLU A 206 5.83 -12.56 -4.72
C GLU A 206 5.90 -14.08 -4.94
N ARG A 207 5.10 -14.86 -4.19
CA ARG A 207 5.02 -16.31 -4.39
C ARG A 207 4.54 -16.65 -5.79
N ARG A 208 3.47 -15.98 -6.24
CA ARG A 208 2.92 -16.18 -7.59
C ARG A 208 3.93 -15.82 -8.67
N GLN A 209 4.65 -14.70 -8.52
CA GLN A 209 5.70 -14.29 -9.46
C GLN A 209 6.87 -15.28 -9.49
N LYS A 210 7.32 -15.79 -8.32
CA LYS A 210 8.38 -16.80 -8.25
C LYS A 210 7.95 -18.13 -8.89
N MET A 211 6.70 -18.56 -8.68
CA MET A 211 6.15 -19.77 -9.30
C MET A 211 6.06 -19.62 -10.82
N LEU A 212 5.54 -18.49 -11.32
CA LEU A 212 5.50 -18.22 -12.76
C LEU A 212 6.91 -18.21 -13.36
N ALA A 213 7.85 -17.50 -12.73
CA ALA A 213 9.23 -17.44 -13.20
C ALA A 213 9.88 -18.82 -13.26
N ASN A 214 9.74 -19.61 -12.19
CA ASN A 214 10.28 -20.97 -12.17
C ASN A 214 9.61 -21.87 -13.22
N TRP A 215 8.30 -21.72 -13.44
CA TRP A 215 7.58 -22.47 -14.47
C TRP A 215 8.05 -22.11 -15.88
N VAL A 216 8.19 -20.82 -16.21
CA VAL A 216 8.69 -20.37 -17.53
C VAL A 216 10.13 -20.85 -17.79
N LEU A 217 10.98 -20.84 -16.76
CA LEU A 217 12.38 -21.25 -16.86
C LEU A 217 12.58 -22.77 -16.96
N THR A 218 11.67 -23.57 -16.40
CA THR A 218 11.82 -25.04 -16.33
C THR A 218 10.93 -25.79 -17.33
N ARG A 219 9.90 -25.15 -17.87
CA ARG A 219 9.03 -25.73 -18.90
C ARG A 219 9.84 -25.95 -20.20
N LYS A 220 9.60 -27.11 -20.83
CA LYS A 220 10.15 -27.44 -22.15
C LYS A 220 9.44 -26.64 -23.25
N MET A 221 10.19 -26.17 -24.24
CA MET A 221 9.67 -25.53 -25.44
C MET A 221 8.98 -26.56 -26.35
N THR A 222 7.86 -26.16 -26.94
CA THR A 222 7.17 -26.90 -28.01
C THR A 222 7.49 -26.29 -29.38
N LYS A 223 7.06 -26.96 -30.45
CA LYS A 223 7.20 -26.41 -31.82
C LYS A 223 6.42 -25.12 -32.02
N MET A 224 5.18 -25.06 -31.49
CA MET A 224 4.39 -23.83 -31.51
C MET A 224 5.07 -22.70 -30.74
N ASP A 225 5.76 -23.02 -29.64
CA ASP A 225 6.49 -22.00 -28.87
C ASP A 225 7.71 -21.47 -29.65
N LEU A 226 8.34 -22.28 -30.50
CA LEU A 226 9.41 -21.85 -31.41
C LEU A 226 8.87 -20.96 -32.53
N GLU A 227 7.79 -21.37 -33.19
CA GLU A 227 7.11 -20.57 -34.22
C GLU A 227 6.61 -19.22 -33.66
N ALA A 228 6.21 -19.18 -32.39
CA ALA A 228 5.80 -17.94 -31.73
C ALA A 228 6.96 -17.10 -31.18
N ALA A 229 8.17 -17.65 -31.14
CA ALA A 229 9.39 -16.96 -30.71
C ALA A 229 10.16 -16.38 -31.90
N ASP A 230 10.01 -16.98 -33.08
CA ASP A 230 10.52 -16.50 -34.36
C ASP A 230 9.87 -15.15 -34.72
N LEU A 231 10.65 -14.08 -34.63
CA LEU A 231 10.19 -12.71 -34.85
C LEU A 231 10.40 -12.25 -36.29
N ASP A 232 11.36 -12.84 -37.01
CA ASP A 232 11.73 -12.48 -38.38
C ASP A 232 11.24 -13.49 -39.45
N ASP A 233 10.54 -14.55 -39.04
CA ASP A 233 9.95 -15.60 -39.87
C ASP A 233 11.00 -16.41 -40.67
N ASP A 234 12.24 -16.52 -40.16
CA ASP A 234 13.34 -17.28 -40.78
C ASP A 234 13.32 -18.79 -40.47
N ARG A 235 12.35 -19.24 -39.65
CA ARG A 235 12.15 -20.61 -39.14
C ARG A 235 13.23 -21.10 -38.18
N GLN A 236 14.07 -20.21 -37.69
CA GLN A 236 15.02 -20.45 -36.64
C GLN A 236 14.67 -19.53 -35.47
N VAL A 237 15.28 -19.78 -34.31
CA VAL A 237 15.11 -18.91 -33.14
C VAL A 237 16.47 -18.63 -32.57
N GLY A 238 16.91 -17.38 -32.72
CA GLY A 238 18.13 -16.87 -32.15
C GLY A 238 18.07 -16.75 -30.63
N ALA A 239 19.23 -16.57 -30.00
CA ALA A 239 19.29 -16.38 -28.54
C ALA A 239 18.51 -15.13 -28.08
N ALA A 240 18.50 -14.06 -28.87
CA ALA A 240 17.79 -12.82 -28.56
C ALA A 240 16.27 -13.04 -28.61
N GLU A 241 15.76 -13.63 -29.68
CA GLU A 241 14.35 -13.99 -29.86
C GLU A 241 13.85 -14.94 -28.76
N PHE A 242 14.65 -15.95 -28.42
CA PHE A 242 14.35 -16.83 -27.30
C PHE A 242 14.22 -16.06 -25.97
N VAL A 243 15.11 -15.09 -25.70
CA VAL A 243 15.04 -14.26 -24.50
C VAL A 243 13.80 -13.35 -24.53
N VAL A 244 13.49 -12.71 -25.66
CA VAL A 244 12.30 -11.87 -25.82
C VAL A 244 11.02 -12.70 -25.61
N TYR A 245 10.95 -13.89 -26.21
CA TYR A 245 9.85 -14.83 -25.99
C TYR A 245 9.71 -15.22 -24.52
N LYS A 246 10.82 -15.53 -23.83
CA LYS A 246 10.79 -15.85 -22.40
C LYS A 246 10.37 -14.66 -21.55
N LEU A 247 10.77 -13.44 -21.89
CA LEU A 247 10.31 -12.21 -21.23
C LEU A 247 8.80 -11.98 -21.44
N LYS A 248 8.28 -12.30 -22.62
CA LYS A 248 6.84 -12.28 -22.93
C LYS A 248 6.08 -13.32 -22.10
N GLU A 249 6.55 -14.56 -22.02
CA GLU A 249 5.96 -15.59 -21.14
C GLU A 249 5.98 -15.20 -19.65
N LEU A 250 7.03 -14.49 -19.22
CA LEU A 250 7.12 -13.92 -17.87
C LEU A 250 6.17 -12.74 -17.63
N GLY A 251 5.48 -12.25 -18.67
CA GLY A 251 4.64 -11.05 -18.64
C GLY A 251 5.43 -9.77 -18.37
N LYS A 252 6.71 -9.73 -18.76
CA LYS A 252 7.59 -8.55 -18.61
C LYS A 252 7.50 -7.58 -19.77
N ILE A 253 7.09 -8.09 -20.92
CA ILE A 253 6.86 -7.32 -22.15
C ILE A 253 5.57 -7.85 -22.79
N SER A 254 4.74 -6.96 -23.33
CA SER A 254 3.54 -7.34 -24.07
C SER A 254 3.85 -7.58 -25.55
N GLN A 255 2.96 -8.25 -26.28
CA GLN A 255 3.11 -8.40 -27.73
C GLN A 255 3.06 -7.05 -28.45
N GLU A 256 2.23 -6.13 -27.97
CA GLU A 256 2.07 -4.78 -28.53
C GLU A 256 3.35 -3.97 -28.38
N GLU A 257 4.04 -4.10 -27.24
CA GLU A 257 5.35 -3.48 -27.01
C GLU A 257 6.41 -4.04 -27.95
N ILE A 258 6.46 -5.38 -28.12
CA ILE A 258 7.37 -6.03 -29.08
C ILE A 258 7.12 -5.50 -30.49
N SER A 259 5.86 -5.50 -30.94
CA SER A 259 5.51 -4.99 -32.27
C SER A 259 5.86 -3.51 -32.46
N SER A 260 5.65 -2.67 -31.43
CA SER A 260 6.03 -1.26 -31.49
C SER A 260 7.54 -1.06 -31.62
N PHE A 261 8.35 -1.89 -30.94
CA PHE A 261 9.81 -1.84 -31.07
C PHE A 261 10.29 -2.33 -32.44
N LEU A 262 9.65 -3.35 -33.00
CA LEU A 262 9.96 -3.83 -34.35
C LEU A 262 9.57 -2.80 -35.42
N GLU A 263 8.42 -2.13 -35.29
CA GLU A 263 8.05 -1.02 -36.20
C GLU A 263 9.03 0.16 -36.14
N GLU A 264 9.60 0.45 -34.96
CA GLU A 264 10.64 1.47 -34.82
C GLU A 264 11.96 1.00 -35.44
N PHE A 265 12.32 -0.27 -35.24
CA PHE A 265 13.47 -0.90 -35.88
C PHE A 265 13.38 -0.82 -37.41
N ASP A 266 12.24 -1.20 -37.99
CA ASP A 266 12.01 -1.19 -39.44
C ASP A 266 12.11 0.22 -40.06
N LYS A 267 11.75 1.26 -39.30
CA LYS A 267 11.92 2.66 -39.73
C LYS A 267 13.38 3.09 -39.73
N LEU A 268 14.16 2.55 -38.80
CA LEU A 268 15.59 2.85 -38.68
C LEU A 268 16.41 2.03 -39.68
N ASP A 269 16.00 0.81 -40.01
CA ASP A 269 16.65 -0.10 -40.96
C ASP A 269 16.31 0.28 -42.41
N VAL A 270 16.88 1.40 -42.86
CA VAL A 270 16.59 1.98 -44.18
C VAL A 270 17.09 1.08 -45.33
N ASP A 271 18.18 0.34 -45.12
CA ASP A 271 18.70 -0.59 -46.11
C ASP A 271 18.04 -1.98 -46.08
N HIS A 272 17.11 -2.20 -45.14
CA HIS A 272 16.40 -3.45 -44.91
C HIS A 272 17.33 -4.66 -44.76
N SER A 273 18.48 -4.44 -44.14
CA SER A 273 19.48 -5.49 -43.90
C SER A 273 19.08 -6.45 -42.77
N GLY A 274 18.06 -6.10 -41.97
CA GLY A 274 17.70 -6.80 -40.73
C GLY A 274 18.66 -6.46 -39.58
N THR A 275 19.52 -5.44 -39.75
CA THR A 275 20.47 -4.98 -38.74
C THR A 275 20.58 -3.47 -38.76
N LEU A 276 20.81 -2.83 -37.61
CA LEU A 276 21.07 -1.39 -37.58
C LEU A 276 22.56 -1.11 -37.61
N SER A 277 23.01 -0.45 -38.68
CA SER A 277 24.37 0.06 -38.80
C SER A 277 24.41 1.59 -38.58
N PRO A 278 25.60 2.18 -38.36
CA PRO A 278 25.75 3.63 -38.32
C PRO A 278 25.26 4.33 -39.60
N TYR A 279 25.32 3.65 -40.74
CA TYR A 279 24.86 4.19 -42.02
C TYR A 279 23.33 4.39 -42.00
N ASP A 280 22.58 3.41 -41.51
CA ASP A 280 21.12 3.46 -41.41
C ASP A 280 20.65 4.60 -40.52
N LEU A 281 21.33 4.79 -39.39
CA LEU A 281 21.04 5.89 -38.47
C LEU A 281 21.28 7.28 -39.09
N THR A 282 22.35 7.43 -39.87
CA THR A 282 22.63 8.71 -40.57
C THR A 282 21.61 8.99 -41.67
N LEU A 283 21.15 7.95 -42.36
CA LEU A 283 20.19 8.08 -43.44
C LEU A 283 18.78 8.37 -42.90
N ALA A 284 18.36 7.66 -41.85
CA ALA A 284 17.08 7.90 -41.16
C ALA A 284 16.98 9.33 -40.61
N GLN A 285 18.07 9.88 -40.07
CA GLN A 285 18.13 11.28 -39.60
C GLN A 285 18.05 12.32 -40.72
N SER A 286 18.43 11.96 -41.95
CA SER A 286 18.37 12.86 -43.10
C SER A 286 16.99 12.92 -43.77
N ILE A 287 16.12 11.95 -43.48
CA ILE A 287 14.77 11.81 -44.05
C ILE A 287 13.70 12.47 -43.15
N GLN A 288 14.07 12.89 -41.94
CA GLN A 288 13.21 13.51 -40.92
C GLN A 288 13.28 15.05 -40.95
#